data_AF-A0A2E1C0N2-F1
#
_entry.id   AF-A0A2E1C0N2-F1
#
_cell.length_a   1.000
_cell.length_b   1.000
_cell.length_c   1.000
_cell.angle_alpha   90.00
_cell.angle_beta   90.00
_cell.angle_gamma   90.00
#
_symmetry.space_group_name_H-M   'P 1'
#
loop_
_entity.id
_entity.type
_entity.pdbx_description
1 polymer ?
#
loop_
_entity_poly.entity_id
_entity_poly.type
_entity_poly.pdbx_seq_one_letter_code
_entity_poly.pdbx_strand_id
1 'polypeptide(L)'
;MKKLFTLLALTISFSMNAQISTSGTSNSGQNSNAIGNNSVSSGNYSTAIGNNCTATQHGSFAFGGNASATSENAMAIGFGSNSSAEYAIALGHDTSAYGYNTTAMGYLTTAIGSFSTSSGWQTTASDFGSFVIGYNNLAGSTTNNANTPVSSNTAFVVGNGADENNRSDAFVVMFNGDTTISNDLTVSGDVVILSDARLKSNIVSLGSTLPKLLQIDGKSYEMKGKQKIGVLAQEIKEVFPELVTKGDNEMLAVNYQGLVPVLINALKEQQSEIVRLKEQEKRIERLEKLIANIN
;
A
#
# COMPACT_ATOMS: atom_id res chain seq x y z
N MET A 1 31.40 75.05 -10.05
CA MET A 1 30.53 74.31 -11.02
C MET A 1 30.85 72.83 -11.17
N LYS A 2 32.06 72.31 -10.90
CA LYS A 2 32.38 70.87 -11.08
C LYS A 2 31.69 69.89 -10.09
N LYS A 3 31.35 70.31 -8.87
CA LYS A 3 30.67 69.44 -7.87
C LYS A 3 29.17 69.23 -8.13
N LEU A 4 28.53 70.14 -8.87
CA LEU A 4 27.10 70.06 -9.18
C LEU A 4 26.82 69.04 -10.30
N PHE A 5 27.76 68.89 -11.24
CA PHE A 5 27.67 67.88 -12.31
C PHE A 5 27.90 66.45 -11.82
N THR A 6 28.70 66.25 -10.77
CA THR A 6 28.93 64.91 -10.20
C THR A 6 27.69 64.37 -9.49
N LEU A 7 26.89 65.26 -8.87
CA LEU A 7 25.64 64.88 -8.23
C LEU A 7 24.53 64.63 -9.26
N LEU A 8 24.49 65.40 -10.34
CA LEU A 8 23.51 65.23 -11.44
C LEU A 8 23.80 63.97 -12.29
N ALA A 9 25.06 63.56 -12.41
CA ALA A 9 25.44 62.30 -13.05
C ALA A 9 25.13 61.07 -12.18
N LEU A 10 25.16 61.20 -10.85
CA LEU A 10 24.80 60.12 -9.92
C LEU A 10 23.29 59.84 -9.91
N THR A 11 22.47 60.81 -10.33
CA THR A 11 21.01 60.66 -10.50
C THR A 11 20.61 60.10 -11.87
N ILE A 12 21.56 59.81 -12.78
CA ILE A 12 21.29 59.06 -14.00
C ILE A 12 21.10 57.58 -13.61
N SER A 13 19.91 57.31 -13.06
CA SER A 13 19.12 56.11 -13.34
C SER A 13 19.86 54.78 -13.30
N PHE A 14 20.21 54.31 -12.10
CA PHE A 14 20.07 52.88 -11.84
C PHE A 14 18.57 52.57 -11.72
N SER A 15 17.84 52.57 -12.84
CA SER A 15 16.55 51.90 -12.91
C SER A 15 16.82 50.40 -13.00
N MET A 16 17.17 49.79 -11.87
CA MET A 16 16.96 48.37 -11.73
C MET A 16 15.44 48.19 -11.68
N ASN A 17 14.83 47.87 -12.83
CA ASN A 17 13.51 47.26 -12.82
C ASN A 17 13.67 45.94 -12.07
N ALA A 18 13.42 45.92 -10.76
CA ALA A 18 13.12 44.67 -10.10
C ALA A 18 11.89 44.11 -10.83
N GLN A 19 12.06 43.03 -11.60
CA GLN A 19 10.97 42.39 -12.37
C GLN A 19 9.95 41.68 -11.47
N ILE A 20 9.91 42.02 -10.18
CA ILE A 20 9.03 41.43 -9.18
C ILE A 20 7.70 42.17 -9.25
N SER A 21 6.68 41.53 -9.83
CA SER A 21 5.31 42.05 -9.79
C SER A 21 4.77 41.94 -8.36
N THR A 22 4.37 43.06 -7.76
CA THR A 22 3.84 43.12 -6.37
C THR A 22 2.43 43.70 -6.27
N SER A 23 1.70 43.81 -7.39
CA SER A 23 0.31 44.27 -7.33
C SER A 23 -0.51 43.31 -6.47
N GLY A 24 -1.24 43.82 -5.48
CA GLY A 24 -2.07 43.03 -4.56
C GLY A 24 -1.30 42.22 -3.50
N THR A 25 0.03 42.38 -3.39
CA THR A 25 0.84 41.69 -2.38
C THR A 25 0.56 42.21 -0.97
N SER A 26 0.35 41.30 -0.01
CA SER A 26 0.16 41.62 1.41
C SER A 26 1.22 40.92 2.27
N ASN A 27 1.93 41.69 3.08
CA ASN A 27 2.93 41.19 4.02
C ASN A 27 2.64 41.77 5.42
N SER A 28 1.80 41.10 6.20
CA SER A 28 1.28 41.60 7.48
C SER A 28 1.76 40.83 8.72
N GLY A 29 2.45 39.71 8.54
CA GLY A 29 3.05 38.96 9.63
C GLY A 29 4.32 39.62 10.18
N GLN A 30 4.68 39.29 11.42
CA GLN A 30 5.98 39.68 11.96
C GLN A 30 7.09 38.86 11.27
N ASN A 31 8.14 39.50 10.76
CA ASN A 31 9.26 38.85 10.06
C ASN A 31 8.83 37.99 8.84
N SER A 32 7.71 38.31 8.20
CA SER A 32 7.23 37.57 7.03
C SER A 32 7.72 38.14 5.70
N ASN A 33 7.65 37.33 4.64
CA ASN A 33 8.08 37.69 3.30
C ASN A 33 6.99 37.38 2.27
N ALA A 34 6.49 38.40 1.55
CA ALA A 34 5.57 38.20 0.44
C ALA A 34 6.19 38.75 -0.87
N ILE A 35 6.32 37.91 -1.88
CA ILE A 35 6.96 38.24 -3.16
C ILE A 35 6.10 37.69 -4.31
N GLY A 36 5.53 38.55 -5.16
CA GLY A 36 4.73 38.15 -6.31
C GLY A 36 3.30 38.72 -6.32
N ASN A 37 2.67 38.74 -7.48
CA ASN A 37 1.34 39.35 -7.65
C ASN A 37 0.30 38.60 -6.80
N ASN A 38 -0.46 39.34 -5.99
CA ASN A 38 -1.46 38.84 -5.04
C ASN A 38 -0.93 37.81 -4.03
N SER A 39 0.38 37.79 -3.74
CA SER A 39 0.91 36.93 -2.68
C SER A 39 0.56 37.47 -1.30
N VAL A 40 0.08 36.63 -0.39
CA VAL A 40 -0.30 36.98 0.98
C VAL A 40 0.57 36.22 1.97
N SER A 41 1.35 36.94 2.77
CA SER A 41 2.09 36.39 3.92
C SER A 41 1.62 37.11 5.18
N SER A 42 0.71 36.48 5.94
CA SER A 42 0.09 37.10 7.13
C SER A 42 0.47 36.44 8.45
N GLY A 43 1.09 35.26 8.41
CA GLY A 43 1.57 34.57 9.60
C GLY A 43 2.94 35.09 10.06
N ASN A 44 3.23 35.00 11.36
CA ASN A 44 4.58 35.33 11.86
C ASN A 44 5.62 34.37 11.29
N TYR A 45 6.75 34.89 10.83
CA TYR A 45 7.81 34.13 10.12
C TYR A 45 7.36 33.42 8.84
N SER A 46 6.18 33.77 8.31
CA SER A 46 5.65 33.14 7.09
C SER A 46 6.38 33.63 5.83
N THR A 47 6.33 32.84 4.76
CA THR A 47 6.89 33.22 3.46
C THR A 47 5.94 32.79 2.34
N ALA A 48 5.51 33.73 1.50
CA ALA A 48 4.70 33.50 0.30
C ALA A 48 5.42 34.04 -0.94
N ILE A 49 5.80 33.17 -1.88
CA ILE A 49 6.57 33.54 -3.07
C ILE A 49 5.90 32.99 -4.33
N GLY A 50 5.38 33.90 -5.16
CA GLY A 50 4.79 33.62 -6.46
C GLY A 50 3.41 34.24 -6.66
N ASN A 51 2.74 33.90 -7.76
CA ASN A 51 1.43 34.48 -8.09
C ASN A 51 0.32 33.82 -7.26
N ASN A 52 -0.50 34.62 -6.57
CA ASN A 52 -1.60 34.17 -5.71
C ASN A 52 -1.17 33.16 -4.60
N CYS A 53 0.08 33.21 -4.14
CA CYS A 53 0.52 32.35 -3.05
C CYS A 53 0.02 32.86 -1.69
N THR A 54 -0.38 31.97 -0.79
CA THR A 54 -0.93 32.32 0.52
C THR A 54 -0.22 31.56 1.63
N ALA A 55 0.35 32.27 2.60
CA ALA A 55 0.99 31.73 3.80
C ALA A 55 0.44 32.48 5.04
N THR A 56 -0.54 31.90 5.73
CA THR A 56 -1.36 32.67 6.69
C THR A 56 -1.02 32.46 8.16
N GLN A 57 -0.30 31.39 8.51
CA GLN A 57 -0.06 30.98 9.90
C GLN A 57 1.43 31.01 10.26
N HIS A 58 1.73 30.82 11.55
CA HIS A 58 3.09 30.85 12.06
C HIS A 58 3.99 29.85 11.31
N GLY A 59 5.14 30.33 10.82
CA GLY A 59 6.13 29.50 10.12
C GLY A 59 5.66 28.90 8.79
N SER A 60 4.50 29.29 8.25
CA SER A 60 4.00 28.68 7.02
C SER A 60 4.73 29.18 5.77
N PHE A 61 4.93 28.29 4.80
CA PHE A 61 5.74 28.55 3.60
C PHE A 61 4.96 28.16 2.34
N ALA A 62 4.71 29.12 1.45
CA ALA A 62 4.07 28.91 0.15
C ALA A 62 4.99 29.37 -0.99
N PHE A 63 5.26 28.51 -1.97
CA PHE A 63 6.09 28.84 -3.13
C PHE A 63 5.48 28.27 -4.43
N GLY A 64 5.30 29.07 -5.47
CA GLY A 64 4.81 28.61 -6.78
C GLY A 64 3.72 29.49 -7.38
N GLY A 65 2.65 28.90 -7.89
CA GLY A 65 1.49 29.63 -8.41
C GLY A 65 0.22 29.08 -7.78
N ASN A 66 -0.59 29.91 -7.14
CA ASN A 66 -1.75 29.47 -6.35
C ASN A 66 -1.41 28.48 -5.22
N ALA A 67 -0.17 28.49 -4.71
CA ALA A 67 0.23 27.65 -3.58
C ALA A 67 -0.36 28.19 -2.27
N SER A 68 -0.88 27.32 -1.40
CA SER A 68 -1.58 27.70 -0.17
C SER A 68 -1.07 26.92 1.04
N ALA A 69 -0.47 27.60 2.01
CA ALA A 69 0.00 27.05 3.28
C ALA A 69 -0.72 27.75 4.45
N THR A 70 -1.85 27.18 4.88
CA THR A 70 -2.83 27.86 5.74
C THR A 70 -2.86 27.39 7.19
N SER A 71 -1.96 26.49 7.57
CA SER A 71 -1.80 25.98 8.94
C SER A 71 -0.40 26.22 9.50
N GLU A 72 -0.24 26.05 10.81
CA GLU A 72 1.05 26.27 11.48
C GLU A 72 2.12 25.33 10.94
N ASN A 73 3.30 25.90 10.62
CA ASN A 73 4.44 25.20 10.01
C ASN A 73 4.09 24.41 8.73
N ALA A 74 2.97 24.74 8.08
CA ALA A 74 2.57 24.13 6.81
C ALA A 74 3.49 24.59 5.67
N MET A 75 3.83 23.68 4.77
CA MET A 75 4.61 23.98 3.57
C MET A 75 3.85 23.59 2.31
N ALA A 76 3.70 24.50 1.36
CA ALA A 76 3.08 24.26 0.06
C ALA A 76 3.99 24.77 -1.05
N ILE A 77 4.54 23.87 -1.87
CA ILE A 77 5.50 24.19 -2.92
C ILE A 77 5.02 23.60 -4.23
N GLY A 78 4.67 24.43 -5.22
CA GLY A 78 4.23 24.01 -6.54
C GLY A 78 3.01 24.79 -7.03
N PHE A 79 2.57 24.52 -8.26
CA PHE A 79 1.34 25.13 -8.77
C PHE A 79 0.12 24.43 -8.14
N GLY A 80 -0.80 25.18 -7.53
CA GLY A 80 -2.01 24.62 -6.92
C GLY A 80 -1.79 23.74 -5.67
N SER A 81 -0.57 23.67 -5.15
CA SER A 81 -0.28 22.89 -3.93
C SER A 81 -1.00 23.49 -2.71
N ASN A 82 -1.64 22.66 -1.90
CA ASN A 82 -2.41 23.06 -0.73
C ASN A 82 -1.99 22.26 0.51
N SER A 83 -1.44 22.94 1.50
CA SER A 83 -1.14 22.39 2.81
C SER A 83 -1.97 23.11 3.87
N SER A 84 -2.97 22.41 4.40
CA SER A 84 -3.99 23.01 5.27
C SER A 84 -4.11 22.35 6.64
N ALA A 85 -3.10 21.55 7.04
CA ALA A 85 -2.97 20.97 8.36
C ALA A 85 -1.62 21.32 8.99
N GLU A 86 -1.54 21.26 10.31
CA GLU A 86 -0.31 21.59 11.05
C GLU A 86 0.82 20.64 10.66
N TYR A 87 2.02 21.20 10.45
CA TYR A 87 3.23 20.48 10.02
C TYR A 87 3.09 19.74 8.68
N ALA A 88 2.02 19.99 7.92
CA ALA A 88 1.77 19.29 6.68
C ALA A 88 2.60 19.87 5.53
N ILE A 89 3.03 19.01 4.61
CA ILE A 89 3.92 19.35 3.51
C ILE A 89 3.26 18.90 2.19
N ALA A 90 2.97 19.85 1.29
CA ALA A 90 2.47 19.61 -0.06
C ALA A 90 3.52 20.07 -1.08
N LEU A 91 4.08 19.15 -1.87
CA LEU A 91 5.20 19.38 -2.79
C LEU A 91 4.89 18.90 -4.20
N GLY A 92 4.58 19.82 -5.11
CA GLY A 92 4.39 19.55 -6.54
C GLY A 92 3.08 20.15 -7.05
N HIS A 93 2.65 19.73 -8.23
CA HIS A 93 1.50 20.32 -8.91
C HIS A 93 0.19 19.69 -8.43
N ASP A 94 -0.75 20.52 -7.98
CA ASP A 94 -2.05 20.14 -7.40
C ASP A 94 -1.94 19.09 -6.28
N THR A 95 -0.93 19.20 -5.43
CA THR A 95 -0.75 18.32 -4.27
C THR A 95 -1.51 18.84 -3.06
N SER A 96 -2.07 17.94 -2.25
CA SER A 96 -2.90 18.30 -1.10
C SER A 96 -2.49 17.55 0.17
N ALA A 97 -2.11 18.28 1.22
CA ALA A 97 -1.73 17.74 2.51
C ALA A 97 -2.74 18.21 3.59
N TYR A 98 -3.65 17.31 3.95
CA TYR A 98 -4.83 17.57 4.80
C TYR A 98 -4.74 16.96 6.19
N GLY A 99 -3.85 15.99 6.42
CA GLY A 99 -3.67 15.37 7.73
C GLY A 99 -2.59 16.07 8.57
N TYR A 100 -2.69 15.97 9.89
CA TYR A 100 -1.65 16.42 10.81
C TYR A 100 -0.31 15.76 10.48
N ASN A 101 0.75 16.55 10.33
CA ASN A 101 2.12 16.08 10.06
C ASN A 101 2.21 15.11 8.86
N THR A 102 1.57 15.50 7.75
CA THR A 102 1.55 14.71 6.51
C THR A 102 2.55 15.19 5.48
N THR A 103 2.85 14.34 4.50
CA THR A 103 3.59 14.73 3.30
C THR A 103 2.86 14.25 2.04
N ALA A 104 2.46 15.15 1.15
CA ALA A 104 1.96 14.85 -0.19
C ALA A 104 2.97 15.38 -1.22
N MET A 105 3.44 14.55 -2.14
CA MET A 105 4.45 14.93 -3.12
C MET A 105 4.21 14.36 -4.52
N GLY A 106 4.35 15.19 -5.56
CA GLY A 106 4.26 14.77 -6.97
C GLY A 106 3.20 15.54 -7.76
N TYR A 107 2.34 14.83 -8.48
CA TYR A 107 1.28 15.43 -9.30
C TYR A 107 -0.08 14.87 -8.89
N LEU A 108 -1.04 15.74 -8.52
CA LEU A 108 -2.39 15.35 -8.09
C LEU A 108 -2.44 14.41 -6.88
N THR A 109 -1.45 14.46 -5.99
CA THR A 109 -1.38 13.56 -4.82
C THR A 109 -2.09 14.15 -3.60
N THR A 110 -2.73 13.31 -2.79
CA THR A 110 -3.43 13.72 -1.56
C THR A 110 -2.96 12.90 -0.35
N ALA A 111 -2.58 13.56 0.74
CA ALA A 111 -2.33 12.92 2.03
C ALA A 111 -3.36 13.42 3.07
N ILE A 112 -4.12 12.50 3.67
CA ILE A 112 -5.26 12.79 4.56
C ILE A 112 -5.02 12.20 5.95
N GLY A 113 -4.46 10.99 6.03
CA GLY A 113 -4.20 10.33 7.30
C GLY A 113 -3.17 11.08 8.12
N SER A 114 -3.37 11.29 9.41
CA SER A 114 -2.35 11.88 10.28
C SER A 114 -1.05 11.05 10.19
N PHE A 115 0.11 11.72 10.08
CA PHE A 115 1.43 11.10 9.83
C PHE A 115 1.57 10.32 8.52
N SER A 116 0.61 10.43 7.58
CA SER A 116 0.69 9.74 6.29
C SER A 116 1.62 10.44 5.29
N THR A 117 2.12 9.66 4.34
CA THR A 117 2.89 10.14 3.21
C THR A 117 2.31 9.60 1.90
N SER A 118 2.02 10.48 0.94
CA SER A 118 1.61 10.14 -0.41
C SER A 118 2.60 10.69 -1.42
N SER A 119 3.11 9.85 -2.33
CA SER A 119 4.10 10.28 -3.33
C SER A 119 3.87 9.64 -4.71
N GLY A 120 3.77 10.44 -5.77
CA GLY A 120 3.66 9.92 -7.14
C GLY A 120 2.69 10.70 -8.01
N TRP A 121 1.87 9.99 -8.78
CA TRP A 121 0.85 10.58 -9.64
C TRP A 121 -0.54 10.11 -9.23
N GLN A 122 -1.39 11.05 -8.82
CA GLN A 122 -2.79 10.78 -8.49
C GLN A 122 -2.97 9.74 -7.39
N THR A 123 -2.08 9.77 -6.40
CA THR A 123 -2.12 8.89 -5.23
C THR A 123 -2.85 9.52 -4.06
N THR A 124 -3.51 8.71 -3.23
CA THR A 124 -4.20 9.13 -2.01
C THR A 124 -3.75 8.26 -0.83
N ALA A 125 -3.16 8.87 0.19
CA ALA A 125 -2.84 8.24 1.48
C ALA A 125 -3.86 8.68 2.54
N SER A 126 -4.86 7.84 2.83
CA SER A 126 -5.98 8.20 3.72
C SER A 126 -5.88 7.68 5.15
N ASP A 127 -5.13 6.61 5.36
CA ASP A 127 -5.03 5.95 6.67
C ASP A 127 -3.95 6.59 7.55
N PHE A 128 -4.16 6.56 8.87
CA PHE A 128 -3.17 7.00 9.85
C PHE A 128 -1.81 6.31 9.64
N GLY A 129 -0.74 7.10 9.47
CA GLY A 129 0.63 6.60 9.31
C GLY A 129 0.91 5.84 8.00
N SER A 130 -0.02 5.87 7.03
CA SER A 130 0.14 5.14 5.76
C SER A 130 1.20 5.76 4.85
N PHE A 131 1.90 4.92 4.09
CA PHE A 131 2.80 5.34 3.03
C PHE A 131 2.30 4.83 1.67
N VAL A 132 1.96 5.74 0.76
CA VAL A 132 1.42 5.39 -0.57
C VAL A 132 2.32 5.94 -1.66
N ILE A 133 2.72 5.07 -2.59
CA ILE A 133 3.53 5.44 -3.75
C ILE A 133 2.95 4.93 -5.07
N GLY A 134 3.53 5.36 -6.20
CA GLY A 134 3.21 4.85 -7.53
C GLY A 134 2.24 5.77 -8.26
N TYR A 135 1.23 5.19 -8.91
CA TYR A 135 0.25 5.96 -9.67
C TYR A 135 -1.16 5.36 -9.61
N ASN A 136 -2.18 6.21 -9.56
CA ASN A 136 -3.60 5.82 -9.58
C ASN A 136 -3.93 4.68 -8.59
N ASN A 137 -3.48 4.78 -7.34
CA ASN A 137 -3.82 3.81 -6.31
C ASN A 137 -5.33 3.80 -6.06
N LEU A 138 -5.84 2.69 -5.55
CA LEU A 138 -7.21 2.60 -5.10
C LEU A 138 -7.37 3.59 -3.93
N ALA A 139 -8.10 4.68 -4.18
CA ALA A 139 -8.35 5.70 -3.16
C ALA A 139 -9.32 5.12 -2.13
N GLY A 140 -8.79 4.50 -1.09
CA GLY A 140 -9.61 3.82 -0.09
C GLY A 140 -8.91 3.79 1.25
N SER A 141 -9.49 4.53 2.19
CA SER A 141 -9.31 4.27 3.62
C SER A 141 -9.91 2.89 3.86
N THR A 142 -9.12 1.89 4.24
CA THR A 142 -9.70 0.59 4.65
C THR A 142 -10.44 0.71 5.99
N THR A 143 -10.36 1.87 6.65
CA THR A 143 -11.04 2.09 7.93
C THR A 143 -11.70 3.47 8.05
N ASN A 144 -12.50 3.62 9.10
CA ASN A 144 -13.26 4.83 9.40
C ASN A 144 -12.43 5.92 10.12
N ASN A 145 -11.12 5.74 10.33
CA ASN A 145 -10.33 6.65 11.17
C ASN A 145 -8.93 6.96 10.60
N ALA A 146 -8.81 8.18 10.08
CA ALA A 146 -7.58 8.76 9.54
C ALA A 146 -6.64 9.36 10.62
N ASN A 147 -7.05 9.42 11.89
CA ASN A 147 -6.39 10.21 12.94
C ASN A 147 -5.81 9.39 14.10
N THR A 148 -6.08 8.09 14.18
CA THR A 148 -5.50 7.22 15.21
C THR A 148 -5.02 5.87 14.63
N PRO A 149 -4.05 5.21 15.26
CA PRO A 149 -3.62 3.87 14.84
C PRO A 149 -4.75 2.85 14.90
N VAL A 150 -4.95 2.09 13.82
CA VAL A 150 -5.89 0.96 13.74
C VAL A 150 -5.19 -0.17 12.98
N SER A 151 -5.21 -1.40 13.49
CA SER A 151 -4.46 -2.52 12.89
C SER A 151 -4.98 -2.92 11.50
N SER A 152 -6.24 -2.63 11.19
CA SER A 152 -6.81 -2.86 9.85
C SER A 152 -6.53 -1.72 8.85
N ASN A 153 -5.79 -0.68 9.24
CA ASN A 153 -5.32 0.35 8.31
C ASN A 153 -4.27 -0.21 7.35
N THR A 154 -4.19 0.37 6.16
CA THR A 154 -3.05 0.19 5.28
C THR A 154 -1.82 0.90 5.86
N ALA A 155 -0.71 0.19 5.92
CA ALA A 155 0.59 0.72 6.31
C ALA A 155 1.38 1.16 5.08
N PHE A 156 1.36 0.36 4.00
CA PHE A 156 2.10 0.64 2.79
C PHE A 156 1.35 0.17 1.54
N VAL A 157 1.30 1.04 0.52
CA VAL A 157 0.61 0.76 -0.76
C VAL A 157 1.47 1.20 -1.94
N VAL A 158 1.52 0.36 -2.98
CA VAL A 158 2.07 0.72 -4.29
C VAL A 158 0.94 0.71 -5.32
N GLY A 159 0.49 1.89 -5.74
CA GLY A 159 -0.51 2.08 -6.79
C GLY A 159 0.05 1.80 -8.18
N ASN A 160 -0.75 1.16 -9.03
CA ASN A 160 -0.41 0.87 -10.42
C ASN A 160 -1.61 0.97 -11.39
N GLY A 161 -2.64 1.73 -11.02
CA GLY A 161 -3.86 1.87 -11.80
C GLY A 161 -3.62 2.48 -13.17
N ALA A 162 -4.33 2.03 -14.20
CA ALA A 162 -4.11 2.53 -15.57
C ALA A 162 -4.45 4.02 -15.71
N ASP A 163 -5.52 4.46 -15.03
CA ASP A 163 -6.03 5.83 -15.07
C ASP A 163 -6.93 6.12 -13.85
N GLU A 164 -7.59 7.28 -13.83
CA GLU A 164 -8.47 7.73 -12.74
C GLU A 164 -9.71 6.86 -12.52
N ASN A 165 -10.18 6.18 -13.57
CA ASN A 165 -11.35 5.31 -13.55
C ASN A 165 -10.96 3.84 -13.33
N ASN A 166 -9.71 3.49 -13.64
CA ASN A 166 -9.15 2.14 -13.53
C ASN A 166 -8.02 2.09 -12.49
N ARG A 167 -8.35 2.47 -11.25
CA ARG A 167 -7.41 2.48 -10.12
C ARG A 167 -7.12 1.08 -9.61
N SER A 168 -5.87 0.83 -9.22
CA SER A 168 -5.47 -0.45 -8.62
C SER A 168 -4.21 -0.33 -7.78
N ASP A 169 -4.04 -1.29 -6.89
CA ASP A 169 -2.85 -1.44 -6.06
C ASP A 169 -2.11 -2.72 -6.45
N ALA A 170 -0.80 -2.62 -6.66
CA ALA A 170 0.08 -3.75 -6.96
C ALA A 170 0.45 -4.52 -5.69
N PHE A 171 0.64 -3.79 -4.59
CA PHE A 171 1.16 -4.29 -3.33
C PHE A 171 0.53 -3.52 -2.17
N VAL A 172 -0.03 -4.23 -1.20
CA VAL A 172 -0.68 -3.66 -0.02
C VAL A 172 -0.18 -4.39 1.22
N VAL A 173 0.30 -3.63 2.21
CA VAL A 173 0.66 -4.11 3.55
C VAL A 173 -0.24 -3.41 4.56
N MET A 174 -0.87 -4.17 5.44
CA MET A 174 -1.70 -3.68 6.53
C MET A 174 -0.91 -3.58 7.83
N PHE A 175 -1.35 -2.75 8.78
CA PHE A 175 -0.69 -2.62 10.09
C PHE A 175 -0.77 -3.90 10.96
N ASN A 176 -1.70 -4.81 10.68
CA ASN A 176 -1.78 -6.14 11.30
C ASN A 176 -0.75 -7.13 10.72
N GLY A 177 -0.02 -6.76 9.66
CA GLY A 177 0.99 -7.59 9.01
C GLY A 177 0.50 -8.35 7.77
N ASP A 178 -0.80 -8.34 7.49
CA ASP A 178 -1.33 -8.98 6.28
C ASP A 178 -0.83 -8.26 5.03
N THR A 179 -0.47 -9.04 4.01
CA THR A 179 0.10 -8.52 2.76
C THR A 179 -0.59 -9.14 1.56
N THR A 180 -0.99 -8.29 0.61
CA THR A 180 -1.66 -8.69 -0.63
C THR A 180 -0.83 -8.28 -1.84
N ILE A 181 -0.62 -9.23 -2.77
CA ILE A 181 0.01 -9.01 -4.08
C ILE A 181 -1.05 -9.30 -5.15
N SER A 182 -1.32 -8.32 -6.00
CA SER A 182 -2.43 -8.40 -6.98
C SER A 182 -2.14 -9.29 -8.19
N ASN A 183 -0.89 -9.76 -8.34
CA ASN A 183 -0.45 -10.60 -9.44
C ASN A 183 0.52 -11.70 -8.97
N ASP A 184 1.37 -12.20 -9.85
CA ASP A 184 2.30 -13.28 -9.52
C ASP A 184 3.45 -12.81 -8.59
N LEU A 185 3.78 -13.62 -7.58
CA LEU A 185 4.97 -13.47 -6.74
C LEU A 185 6.06 -14.45 -7.22
N THR A 186 7.22 -13.93 -7.61
CA THR A 186 8.41 -14.74 -7.92
C THR A 186 9.42 -14.64 -6.78
N VAL A 187 9.85 -15.79 -6.25
CA VAL A 187 10.83 -15.86 -5.16
C VAL A 187 12.05 -16.65 -5.66
N SER A 188 13.22 -16.02 -5.68
CA SER A 188 14.46 -16.67 -6.14
C SER A 188 15.11 -17.56 -5.08
N GLY A 189 14.74 -17.39 -3.80
CA GLY A 189 15.18 -18.22 -2.69
C GLY A 189 14.02 -19.00 -2.07
N ASP A 190 14.18 -19.36 -0.79
CA ASP A 190 13.18 -20.15 -0.07
C ASP A 190 12.10 -19.29 0.59
N VAL A 191 10.88 -19.82 0.65
CA VAL A 191 9.79 -19.30 1.49
C VAL A 191 9.81 -20.06 2.81
N VAL A 192 10.30 -19.41 3.88
CA VAL A 192 10.42 -20.01 5.21
C VAL A 192 9.23 -19.63 6.10
N ILE A 193 8.56 -20.63 6.66
CA ILE A 193 7.38 -20.46 7.52
C ILE A 193 7.73 -20.89 8.94
N LEU A 194 7.48 -20.03 9.91
CA LEU A 194 7.66 -20.37 11.32
C LEU A 194 6.67 -21.46 11.73
N SER A 195 7.19 -22.61 12.16
CA SER A 195 6.39 -23.80 12.48
C SER A 195 6.81 -24.45 13.81
N ASP A 196 7.48 -23.69 14.67
CA ASP A 196 7.99 -24.14 15.98
C ASP A 196 6.84 -24.55 16.92
N ALA A 197 7.06 -25.60 17.71
CA ALA A 197 6.06 -26.10 18.67
C ALA A 197 5.65 -25.05 19.71
N ARG A 198 6.53 -24.09 20.04
CA ARG A 198 6.24 -22.99 21.00
C ARG A 198 5.20 -22.00 20.48
N LEU A 199 4.96 -21.96 19.17
CA LEU A 199 3.94 -21.11 18.54
C LEU A 199 2.58 -21.82 18.43
N LYS A 200 2.48 -23.08 18.89
CA LYS A 200 1.33 -23.95 18.65
C LYS A 200 0.76 -24.46 19.97
N SER A 201 -0.56 -24.61 20.01
CA SER A 201 -1.30 -25.21 21.12
C SER A 201 -2.29 -26.24 20.59
N ASN A 202 -2.74 -27.17 21.44
CA ASN A 202 -3.74 -28.19 21.08
C ASN A 202 -3.34 -29.03 19.85
N ILE A 203 -2.07 -29.47 19.81
CA ILE A 203 -1.53 -30.25 18.69
C ILE A 203 -2.14 -31.66 18.74
N VAL A 204 -2.98 -31.97 17.75
CA VAL A 204 -3.60 -33.29 17.56
C VAL A 204 -3.23 -33.88 16.20
N SER A 205 -3.21 -35.20 16.09
CA SER A 205 -3.00 -35.88 14.81
C SER A 205 -4.19 -35.67 13.89
N LEU A 206 -3.95 -35.45 12.58
CA LEU A 206 -5.01 -35.31 11.58
C LEU A 206 -5.82 -36.61 11.35
N GLY A 207 -5.33 -37.76 11.85
CA GLY A 207 -6.01 -39.04 11.68
C GLY A 207 -6.09 -39.47 10.21
N SER A 208 -7.23 -40.06 9.82
CA SER A 208 -7.48 -40.49 8.44
C SER A 208 -7.93 -39.32 7.57
N THR A 209 -7.15 -39.06 6.53
CA THR A 209 -7.27 -37.94 5.61
C THR A 209 -7.56 -38.39 4.19
N LEU A 210 -7.17 -39.63 3.82
CA LEU A 210 -7.33 -40.16 2.48
C LEU A 210 -8.80 -40.15 2.00
N PRO A 211 -9.82 -40.56 2.79
CA PRO A 211 -11.21 -40.55 2.32
C PRO A 211 -11.75 -39.17 1.99
N LYS A 212 -11.25 -38.13 2.67
CA LYS A 212 -11.59 -36.72 2.38
C LYS A 212 -10.86 -36.23 1.14
N LEU A 213 -9.59 -36.56 1.02
CA LEU A 213 -8.78 -36.16 -0.13
C LEU A 213 -9.31 -36.77 -1.45
N LEU A 214 -9.83 -38.00 -1.41
CA LEU A 214 -10.45 -38.65 -2.56
C LEU A 214 -11.74 -37.97 -3.05
N GLN A 215 -12.32 -37.05 -2.28
CA GLN A 215 -13.47 -36.23 -2.71
C GLN A 215 -13.04 -34.96 -3.46
N ILE A 216 -11.75 -34.61 -3.41
CA ILE A 216 -11.20 -33.45 -4.11
C ILE A 216 -10.71 -33.89 -5.48
N ASP A 217 -10.99 -33.08 -6.50
CA ASP A 217 -10.54 -33.32 -7.86
C ASP A 217 -9.61 -32.20 -8.36
N GLY A 218 -8.51 -32.58 -9.01
CA GLY A 218 -7.58 -31.63 -9.61
C GLY A 218 -8.18 -31.07 -10.89
N LYS A 219 -8.25 -29.74 -11.00
CA LYS A 219 -8.83 -29.05 -12.15
C LYS A 219 -7.76 -28.41 -13.02
N SER A 220 -7.94 -28.49 -14.34
CA SER A 220 -7.31 -27.59 -15.30
C SER A 220 -8.29 -26.48 -15.65
N TYR A 221 -7.85 -25.23 -15.64
CA TYR A 221 -8.69 -24.07 -15.93
C TYR A 221 -7.88 -22.93 -16.55
N GLU A 222 -8.57 -22.00 -17.19
CA GLU A 222 -7.96 -20.78 -17.72
C GLU A 222 -8.15 -19.61 -16.74
N MET A 223 -7.09 -18.84 -16.51
CA MET A 223 -7.13 -17.63 -15.70
C MET A 223 -6.24 -16.56 -16.33
N LYS A 224 -6.81 -15.38 -16.62
CA LYS A 224 -6.11 -14.26 -17.27
C LYS A 224 -5.38 -14.69 -18.56
N GLY A 225 -6.02 -15.52 -19.39
CA GLY A 225 -5.47 -15.99 -20.68
C GLY A 225 -4.40 -17.09 -20.56
N LYS A 226 -4.15 -17.64 -19.37
CA LYS A 226 -3.17 -18.70 -19.15
C LYS A 226 -3.83 -19.96 -18.62
N GLN A 227 -3.44 -21.11 -19.14
CA GLN A 227 -3.81 -22.41 -18.59
C GLN A 227 -3.11 -22.62 -17.25
N LYS A 228 -3.88 -23.03 -16.24
CA LYS A 228 -3.44 -23.31 -14.87
C LYS A 228 -4.03 -24.63 -14.40
N ILE A 229 -3.37 -25.24 -13.42
CA ILE A 229 -3.85 -26.43 -12.72
C ILE A 229 -3.96 -26.09 -11.23
N GLY A 230 -4.99 -26.58 -10.57
CA GLY A 230 -5.17 -26.39 -9.14
C GLY A 230 -6.43 -27.08 -8.62
N VAL A 231 -6.94 -26.59 -7.50
CA VAL A 231 -8.17 -27.07 -6.87
C VAL A 231 -9.18 -25.93 -6.76
N LEU A 232 -10.47 -26.26 -6.70
CA LEU A 232 -11.51 -25.28 -6.41
C LEU A 232 -11.62 -25.07 -4.91
N ALA A 233 -11.56 -23.81 -4.46
CA ALA A 233 -11.63 -23.48 -3.05
C ALA A 233 -12.93 -23.95 -2.38
N GLN A 234 -14.03 -24.00 -3.14
CA GLN A 234 -15.33 -24.49 -2.70
C GLN A 234 -15.27 -25.98 -2.35
N GLU A 235 -14.65 -26.80 -3.20
CA GLU A 235 -14.48 -28.24 -2.94
C GLU A 235 -13.59 -28.47 -1.71
N ILE A 236 -12.48 -27.72 -1.59
CA ILE A 236 -11.61 -27.80 -0.41
C ILE A 236 -12.38 -27.42 0.86
N LYS A 237 -13.23 -26.39 0.81
CA LYS A 237 -13.97 -25.89 1.97
C LYS A 237 -14.91 -26.93 2.58
N GLU A 238 -15.51 -27.80 1.76
CA GLU A 238 -16.42 -28.86 2.25
C GLU A 238 -15.69 -29.94 3.06
N VAL A 239 -14.43 -30.22 2.73
CA VAL A 239 -13.67 -31.32 3.37
C VAL A 239 -12.60 -30.86 4.37
N PHE A 240 -11.97 -29.71 4.11
CA PHE A 240 -10.90 -29.06 4.87
C PHE A 240 -11.14 -27.53 4.96
N PRO A 241 -12.20 -27.08 5.66
CA PRO A 241 -12.54 -25.66 5.78
C PRO A 241 -11.41 -24.81 6.37
N GLU A 242 -10.55 -25.39 7.20
CA GLU A 242 -9.37 -24.75 7.80
C GLU A 242 -8.29 -24.34 6.79
N LEU A 243 -8.33 -24.88 5.57
CA LEU A 243 -7.41 -24.54 4.49
C LEU A 243 -7.95 -23.45 3.56
N VAL A 244 -9.15 -22.94 3.82
CA VAL A 244 -9.80 -21.94 2.98
C VAL A 244 -10.04 -20.67 3.76
N THR A 245 -9.48 -19.58 3.26
CA THR A 245 -9.77 -18.23 3.76
C THR A 245 -10.71 -17.52 2.81
N LYS A 246 -11.45 -16.55 3.34
CA LYS A 246 -12.37 -15.72 2.57
C LYS A 246 -11.85 -14.28 2.63
N GLY A 247 -11.57 -13.70 1.47
CA GLY A 247 -11.17 -12.29 1.37
C GLY A 247 -12.35 -11.34 1.43
N ASP A 248 -12.06 -10.04 1.50
CA ASP A 248 -13.05 -8.97 1.68
C ASP A 248 -14.05 -8.83 0.52
N ASN A 249 -13.69 -9.31 -0.66
CA ASN A 249 -14.53 -9.34 -1.87
C ASN A 249 -15.31 -10.66 -2.02
N GLU A 250 -15.47 -11.40 -0.93
CA GLU A 250 -16.13 -12.72 -0.89
C GLU A 250 -15.41 -13.82 -1.67
N MET A 251 -14.23 -13.55 -2.26
CA MET A 251 -13.45 -14.57 -2.96
C MET A 251 -12.77 -15.51 -1.96
N LEU A 252 -12.80 -16.80 -2.28
CA LEU A 252 -12.17 -17.85 -1.48
C LEU A 252 -10.74 -18.10 -1.96
N ALA A 253 -9.81 -18.23 -1.03
CA ALA A 253 -8.41 -18.56 -1.28
C ALA A 253 -8.01 -19.84 -0.55
N VAL A 254 -7.10 -20.62 -1.14
CA VAL A 254 -6.65 -21.91 -0.59
C VAL A 254 -5.23 -21.79 -0.06
N ASN A 255 -5.02 -22.25 1.17
CA ASN A 255 -3.70 -22.46 1.74
C ASN A 255 -3.09 -23.77 1.20
N TYR A 256 -2.44 -23.69 0.03
CA TYR A 256 -1.77 -24.83 -0.58
C TYR A 256 -0.66 -25.43 0.29
N GLN A 257 0.00 -24.64 1.13
CA GLN A 257 1.04 -25.14 2.06
C GLN A 257 0.43 -26.06 3.13
N GLY A 258 -0.78 -25.76 3.59
CA GLY A 258 -1.53 -26.58 4.54
C GLY A 258 -2.03 -27.92 3.97
N LEU A 259 -2.04 -28.10 2.64
CA LEU A 259 -2.33 -29.41 2.04
C LEU A 259 -1.18 -30.41 2.24
N VAL A 260 0.06 -29.95 2.47
CA VAL A 260 1.22 -30.83 2.61
C VAL A 260 1.07 -31.81 3.79
N PRO A 261 0.71 -31.39 5.01
CA PRO A 261 0.41 -32.32 6.11
C PRO A 261 -0.73 -33.31 5.82
N VAL A 262 -1.77 -32.88 5.10
CA VAL A 262 -2.89 -33.74 4.69
C VAL A 262 -2.38 -34.84 3.76
N LEU A 263 -1.58 -34.48 2.75
CA LEU A 263 -0.97 -35.42 1.82
C LEU A 263 -0.03 -36.40 2.52
N ILE A 264 0.75 -35.95 3.51
CA ILE A 264 1.65 -36.81 4.30
C ILE A 264 0.86 -37.92 5.01
N ASN A 265 -0.29 -37.60 5.62
CA ASN A 265 -1.12 -38.60 6.28
C ASN A 265 -1.77 -39.55 5.29
N ALA A 266 -2.33 -39.03 4.19
CA ALA A 266 -2.92 -39.85 3.13
C ALA A 266 -1.92 -40.85 2.54
N LEU A 267 -0.66 -40.43 2.33
CA LEU A 267 0.41 -41.32 1.88
C LEU A 267 0.77 -42.40 2.90
N LYS A 268 0.78 -42.08 4.19
CA LYS A 268 0.99 -43.09 5.25
C LYS A 268 -0.15 -44.10 5.31
N GLU A 269 -1.39 -43.64 5.14
CA GLU A 269 -2.57 -44.51 5.06
C GLU A 269 -2.49 -45.44 3.85
N GLN A 270 -2.20 -44.88 2.67
CA GLN A 270 -2.03 -45.65 1.44
C GLN A 270 -0.89 -46.69 1.57
N GLN A 271 0.23 -46.31 2.19
CA GLN A 271 1.34 -47.23 2.44
C GLN A 271 0.94 -48.38 3.38
N SER A 272 0.08 -48.10 4.36
CA SER A 272 -0.43 -49.12 5.28
C SER A 272 -1.33 -50.12 4.56
N GLU A 273 -2.19 -49.65 3.65
CA GLU A 273 -3.03 -50.53 2.83
C GLU A 273 -2.20 -51.37 1.86
N ILE A 274 -1.15 -50.81 1.24
CA ILE A 274 -0.22 -51.57 0.39
C ILE A 274 0.46 -52.69 1.18
N VAL A 275 0.89 -52.43 2.42
CA VAL A 275 1.49 -53.46 3.28
C VAL A 275 0.48 -54.57 3.57
N ARG A 276 -0.76 -54.20 3.90
CA ARG A 276 -1.84 -55.14 4.16
C ARG A 276 -2.15 -56.03 2.95
N LEU A 277 -2.25 -55.44 1.75
CA LEU A 277 -2.49 -56.18 0.51
C LEU A 277 -1.36 -57.18 0.22
N LYS A 278 -0.10 -56.78 0.40
CA LYS A 278 1.06 -57.69 0.23
C LYS A 278 1.06 -58.85 1.22
N GLU A 279 0.61 -58.63 2.45
CA GLU A 279 0.46 -59.72 3.42
C GLU A 279 -0.66 -60.68 3.03
N GLN A 280 -1.76 -60.16 2.47
CA GLN A 280 -2.84 -60.99 1.92
C GLN A 280 -2.36 -61.83 0.73
N GLU A 281 -1.61 -61.25 -0.22
CA GLU A 281 -1.01 -61.98 -1.35
C GLU A 281 -0.13 -63.13 -0.85
N LYS A 282 0.79 -62.88 0.10
CA LYS A 282 1.62 -63.95 0.69
C LYS A 282 0.80 -65.04 1.36
N ARG A 283 -0.32 -64.68 1.99
CA ARG A 283 -1.23 -65.65 2.60
C ARG A 283 -1.93 -66.50 1.54
N ILE A 284 -2.38 -65.89 0.44
CA ILE A 284 -2.99 -66.58 -0.69
C ILE A 284 -1.98 -67.55 -1.32
N GLU A 285 -0.75 -67.13 -1.60
CA GLU A 285 0.30 -68.01 -2.14
C GLU A 285 0.58 -69.22 -1.25
N ARG A 286 0.56 -69.04 0.08
CA ARG A 286 0.72 -70.16 1.04
C ARG A 286 -0.46 -71.13 0.96
N LEU A 287 -1.68 -70.62 0.83
CA LEU A 287 -2.88 -71.45 0.71
C LEU A 287 -2.89 -72.21 -0.61
N GLU A 288 -2.52 -71.58 -1.73
CA GLU A 288 -2.41 -72.22 -3.04
C GLU A 288 -1.39 -73.37 -3.02
N LYS A 289 -0.22 -73.17 -2.40
CA LYS A 289 0.78 -74.25 -2.21
C LYS A 289 0.24 -75.41 -1.38
N LEU A 290 -0.55 -75.14 -0.35
CA LEU A 290 -1.16 -76.20 0.48
C LEU A 290 -2.19 -77.00 -0.31
N ILE A 291 -3.03 -76.33 -1.11
CA ILE A 291 -4.03 -76.98 -1.96
C ILE A 291 -3.36 -77.81 -3.07
N ALA A 292 -2.29 -77.31 -3.68
CA ALA A 292 -1.54 -78.03 -4.71
C ALA A 292 -0.90 -79.34 -4.20
N ASN A 293 -0.63 -79.44 -2.88
CA ASN A 293 -0.09 -80.66 -2.26
C ASN A 293 -1.19 -81.68 -1.85
N ILE A 294 -2.47 -81.33 -2.00
CA ILE A 294 -3.61 -82.18 -1.62
C ILE A 294 -4.22 -82.90 -2.85
N ASN A 295 -3.90 -82.44 -4.07
CA ASN A 295 -4.27 -83.08 -5.34
C ASN A 295 -3.09 -83.86 -5.92
#